data_AF-A0A925A0L1-F1
#
_entry.id   AF-A0A925A0L1-F1
#
_cell.length_a   1.000
_cell.length_b   1.000
_cell.length_c   1.000
_cell.angle_alpha   90.00
_cell.angle_beta   90.00
_cell.angle_gamma   90.00
#
_symmetry.space_group_name_H-M   'P 1'
#
loop_
_entity.id
_entity.type
_entity.pdbx_description
1 polymer ?
#
loop_
_entity_poly.entity_id
_entity_poly.type
_entity_poly.pdbx_seq_one_letter_code
_entity_poly.pdbx_strand_id
1 'polypeptide(L)'
;MHSTLAPEQGGINFNVSENQQMVIDMVRNFAEKHIRPHVMEWDEAQTFPIETFKKLGELGLMGVLVPEEYGGSGMGYHEYVHVISEISQVCGSIGLS
;
A
#
# COMPACT_ATOMS: atom_id res chain seq x y z
N MET A 1 -24.86 31.71 -32.48
CA MET A 1 -25.04 30.47 -31.69
C MET A 1 -24.41 29.30 -32.45
N HIS A 2 -23.15 29.00 -32.14
CA HIS A 2 -22.60 27.67 -32.38
C HIS A 2 -21.56 27.46 -31.29
N SER A 3 -22.02 26.92 -30.16
CA SER A 3 -21.18 26.46 -29.09
C SER A 3 -20.53 25.17 -29.57
N THR A 4 -19.22 25.21 -29.80
CA THR A 4 -18.41 24.03 -30.09
C THR A 4 -18.40 23.17 -28.82
N LEU A 5 -19.17 22.09 -28.82
CA LEU A 5 -19.04 21.04 -27.82
C LEU A 5 -17.72 20.30 -28.10
N ALA A 6 -16.72 20.50 -27.24
CA ALA A 6 -15.56 19.64 -27.21
C ALA A 6 -16.00 18.22 -26.83
N PRO A 7 -15.42 17.16 -27.43
CA PRO A 7 -15.77 15.80 -27.07
C PRO A 7 -15.36 15.53 -25.61
N GLU A 8 -16.28 15.03 -24.79
CA GLU A 8 -15.92 14.51 -23.47
C GLU A 8 -14.92 13.37 -23.65
N GLN A 9 -13.71 13.55 -23.12
CA GLN A 9 -12.70 12.51 -23.10
C GLN A 9 -13.11 11.43 -22.10
N GLY A 10 -13.83 10.41 -22.58
CA GLY A 10 -14.11 9.17 -21.85
C GLY A 10 -12.87 8.28 -21.71
N GLY A 11 -11.81 8.81 -21.09
CA GLY A 11 -10.61 8.06 -20.72
C GLY A 11 -10.71 7.51 -19.30
N ILE A 12 -10.05 6.37 -19.05
CA ILE A 12 -9.90 5.83 -17.68
C ILE A 12 -9.07 6.85 -16.87
N ASN A 13 -9.62 7.29 -15.73
CA ASN A 13 -8.94 8.21 -14.83
C ASN A 13 -8.02 7.41 -13.89
N PHE A 14 -6.71 7.59 -14.03
CA PHE A 14 -5.68 6.95 -13.20
C PHE A 14 -5.14 7.86 -12.09
N ASN A 15 -5.80 8.99 -11.82
CA ASN A 15 -5.35 9.90 -10.77
C ASN A 15 -5.59 9.27 -9.40
N VAL A 16 -4.58 9.41 -8.55
CA VAL A 16 -4.59 8.97 -7.15
C VAL A 16 -5.31 10.02 -6.31
N SER A 17 -6.23 9.57 -5.44
CA SER A 17 -6.90 10.48 -4.49
C SER A 17 -5.94 10.97 -3.40
N GLU A 18 -6.24 12.08 -2.73
CA GLU A 18 -5.42 12.55 -1.60
C GLU A 18 -5.29 11.49 -0.50
N ASN A 19 -6.37 10.75 -0.21
CA ASN A 19 -6.36 9.65 0.76
C ASN A 19 -5.43 8.51 0.33
N GLN A 20 -5.48 8.12 -0.95
CA GLN A 20 -4.58 7.11 -1.49
C GLN A 20 -3.13 7.58 -1.44
N GLN A 21 -2.87 8.85 -1.75
CA GLN A 21 -1.52 9.43 -1.68
C GLN A 21 -0.96 9.39 -0.25
N MET A 22 -1.79 9.69 0.76
CA MET A 22 -1.39 9.56 2.17
C MET A 22 -1.03 8.12 2.54
N VAL A 23 -1.81 7.14 2.09
CA VAL A 23 -1.51 5.70 2.32
C VAL A 23 -0.19 5.31 1.64
N ILE A 24 0.00 5.71 0.38
CA ILE A 24 1.23 5.45 -0.38
C ILE A 24 2.46 5.99 0.38
N ASP A 25 2.42 7.26 0.79
CA ASP A 25 3.56 7.90 1.45
C ASP A 25 3.84 7.27 2.81
N MET A 26 2.79 6.90 3.56
CA MET A 26 2.96 6.18 4.83
C MET A 26 3.65 4.82 4.62
N VAL A 27 3.16 4.01 3.69
CA VAL A 27 3.68 2.66 3.45
C VAL A 27 5.10 2.71 2.90
N ARG A 28 5.37 3.61 1.94
CA ARG A 28 6.72 3.83 1.40
C ARG A 28 7.71 4.18 2.51
N ASN A 29 7.37 5.15 3.35
CA ASN A 29 8.23 5.55 4.46
C ASN A 29 8.46 4.40 5.45
N PHE A 30 7.45 3.58 5.72
CA PHE A 30 7.60 2.40 6.56
C PHE A 30 8.56 1.39 5.94
N ALA A 31 8.37 1.05 4.66
CA ALA A 31 9.19 0.06 3.97
C ALA A 31 10.66 0.51 3.86
N GLU A 32 10.90 1.78 3.53
CA GLU A 32 12.25 2.34 3.48
C GLU A 32 12.98 2.32 4.84
N LYS A 33 12.27 2.61 5.92
CA LYS A 33 12.89 2.72 7.26
C LYS A 33 12.99 1.40 7.99
N HIS A 34 12.04 0.50 7.81
CA HIS A 34 11.88 -0.70 8.64
C HIS A 34 12.10 -2.01 7.89
N ILE A 35 12.05 -2.00 6.55
CA ILE A 35 12.24 -3.20 5.73
C ILE A 35 13.59 -3.12 5.01
N ARG A 36 13.83 -2.05 4.22
CA ARG A 36 14.99 -1.93 3.33
C ARG A 36 16.34 -2.25 4.00
N PRO A 37 16.64 -1.78 5.23
CA PRO A 37 17.93 -2.03 5.85
C PRO A 37 18.21 -3.51 6.15
N HIS A 38 17.17 -4.34 6.23
CA HIS A 38 17.26 -5.72 6.71
C HIS A 38 16.99 -6.78 5.63
N VAL A 39 16.59 -6.36 4.41
CA VAL A 39 16.14 -7.30 3.36
C VAL A 39 17.17 -8.39 3.06
N MET A 40 18.44 -8.03 2.88
CA MET A 40 19.49 -9.01 2.54
C MET A 40 19.76 -9.99 3.69
N GLU A 41 19.78 -9.50 4.93
CA GLU A 41 19.97 -10.33 6.13
C GLU A 41 18.81 -11.33 6.26
N TRP A 42 17.57 -10.88 6.10
CA TRP A 42 16.41 -11.74 6.21
C TRP A 42 16.32 -12.77 5.08
N ASP A 43 16.71 -12.40 3.86
CA ASP A 43 16.73 -13.31 2.71
C ASP A 43 17.78 -14.42 2.90
N GLU A 44 19.03 -14.05 3.22
CA GLU A 44 20.12 -15.02 3.46
C GLU A 44 19.83 -15.94 4.63
N ALA A 45 19.26 -15.42 5.72
CA ALA A 45 18.94 -16.18 6.92
C ALA A 45 17.57 -16.88 6.86
N GLN A 46 16.81 -16.74 5.76
CA GLN A 46 15.44 -17.24 5.61
C GLN A 46 14.53 -16.85 6.78
N THR A 47 14.69 -15.62 7.28
CA THR A 47 13.99 -15.13 8.47
C THR A 47 12.65 -14.52 8.10
N PHE A 48 11.59 -14.95 8.80
CA PHE A 48 10.30 -14.27 8.76
C PHE A 48 10.25 -13.17 9.83
N PRO A 49 10.19 -11.87 9.46
CA PRO A 49 10.38 -10.77 10.40
C PRO A 49 9.09 -10.44 11.17
N ILE A 50 8.71 -11.29 12.14
CA ILE A 50 7.45 -11.17 12.91
C ILE A 50 7.21 -9.77 13.48
N GLU A 51 8.26 -9.13 14.03
CA GLU A 51 8.13 -7.80 14.64
C GLU A 51 7.80 -6.71 13.61
N THR A 52 8.26 -6.86 12.36
CA THR A 52 7.88 -5.98 11.26
C THR A 52 6.40 -6.15 10.91
N PHE A 53 5.89 -7.39 10.87
CA PHE A 53 4.47 -7.67 10.64
C PHE A 53 3.57 -7.16 11.77
N LYS A 54 4.00 -7.24 13.02
CA LYS A 54 3.26 -6.63 14.14
C LYS A 54 3.12 -5.12 13.97
N LYS A 55 4.20 -4.43 13.58
CA LYS A 55 4.15 -2.98 13.28
C LYS A 55 3.25 -2.67 12.08
N LEU A 56 3.26 -3.49 11.03
CA LEU A 56 2.30 -3.37 9.92
C LEU A 56 0.87 -3.52 10.43
N GLY A 57 0.62 -4.43 11.37
CA GLY A 57 -0.68 -4.61 12.03
C GLY A 57 -1.11 -3.38 12.85
N GLU A 58 -0.19 -2.80 13.62
CA GLU A 58 -0.44 -1.55 14.37
C GLU A 58 -0.79 -0.36 13.46
N LEU A 59 -0.28 -0.36 12.22
CA LEU A 59 -0.61 0.63 11.19
C LEU A 59 -1.90 0.30 10.41
N GLY A 60 -2.58 -0.81 10.74
CA GLY A 60 -3.79 -1.25 10.04
C GLY A 60 -3.55 -1.88 8.66
N LEU A 61 -2.29 -2.12 8.29
CA LEU A 61 -1.91 -2.61 6.95
C LEU A 61 -2.10 -4.12 6.79
N MET A 62 -2.28 -4.86 7.90
CA MET A 62 -2.59 -6.30 7.87
C MET A 62 -4.09 -6.61 7.73
N GLY A 63 -4.94 -5.60 7.77
CA GLY A 63 -6.40 -5.72 7.73
C GLY A 63 -7.05 -4.67 6.84
N VAL A 64 -6.40 -4.30 5.72
CA VAL A 64 -6.80 -3.17 4.87
C VAL A 64 -8.27 -3.24 4.46
N LEU A 65 -8.72 -4.39 3.94
CA LEU A 65 -10.08 -4.61 3.45
C LEU A 65 -11.07 -5.05 4.54
N VAL A 66 -10.57 -5.30 5.76
CA VAL A 66 -11.39 -5.82 6.85
C VAL A 66 -12.12 -4.64 7.52
N PRO A 67 -13.44 -4.74 7.77
CA PRO A 67 -14.17 -3.68 8.48
C PRO A 67 -13.60 -3.37 9.87
N GLU A 68 -13.73 -2.11 10.29
CA GLU A 68 -13.25 -1.63 11.60
C GLU A 68 -13.87 -2.39 12.78
N GLU A 69 -15.12 -2.86 12.67
CA GLU A 69 -15.80 -3.66 13.70
C GLU A 69 -15.08 -4.98 14.03
N TYR A 70 -14.24 -5.48 13.12
CA TYR A 70 -13.40 -6.66 13.30
C TYR A 70 -11.91 -6.32 13.54
N GLY A 71 -11.59 -5.04 13.75
CA GLY A 71 -10.23 -4.56 13.98
C GLY A 71 -9.40 -4.34 12.70
N GLY A 72 -10.05 -4.22 11.53
CA GLY A 72 -9.39 -3.83 10.28
C GLY A 72 -9.43 -2.32 10.00
N SER A 73 -8.96 -1.93 8.83
CA SER A 73 -8.89 -0.51 8.41
C SER A 73 -10.07 -0.05 7.56
N GLY A 74 -10.94 -0.96 7.11
CA GLY A 74 -12.13 -0.62 6.31
C GLY A 74 -11.85 0.11 4.99
N MET A 75 -10.64 0.02 4.46
CA MET A 75 -10.21 0.69 3.23
C MET A 75 -10.60 -0.10 1.96
N GLY A 76 -10.45 0.54 0.80
CA GLY A 76 -10.77 -0.03 -0.50
C GLY A 76 -9.63 -0.82 -1.16
N TYR A 77 -9.94 -1.39 -2.33
CA TYR A 77 -8.98 -2.16 -3.12
C TYR A 77 -7.85 -1.30 -3.71
N HIS A 78 -8.09 -0.02 -3.98
CA HIS A 78 -7.05 0.86 -4.48
C HIS A 78 -5.96 1.05 -3.42
N GLU A 79 -6.36 1.35 -2.17
CA GLU A 79 -5.44 1.44 -1.05
C GLU A 79 -4.72 0.11 -0.83
N TYR A 80 -5.42 -1.02 -0.87
CA TYR A 80 -4.82 -2.35 -0.75
C TYR A 80 -3.73 -2.62 -1.81
N VAL A 81 -4.00 -2.30 -3.08
CA VAL A 81 -3.02 -2.44 -4.17
C VAL A 81 -1.81 -1.54 -3.92
N HIS A 82 -2.02 -0.31 -3.44
CA HIS A 82 -0.92 0.60 -3.13
C HIS A 82 -0.06 0.10 -1.98
N VAL A 83 -0.66 -0.42 -0.91
CA VAL A 83 0.06 -1.04 0.23
C VAL A 83 0.97 -2.18 -0.26
N ILE A 84 0.41 -3.12 -1.03
CA ILE A 84 1.20 -4.25 -1.56
C ILE A 84 2.31 -3.76 -2.47
N SER A 85 2.01 -2.84 -3.38
CA SER A 85 2.95 -2.36 -4.40
C SER A 85 4.13 -1.65 -3.78
N GLU A 86 3.90 -0.79 -2.78
CA GLU A 86 4.97 -0.03 -2.12
C GLU A 86 5.86 -0.95 -1.25
N ILE A 87 5.29 -1.92 -0.54
CA ILE A 87 6.08 -2.91 0.21
C ILE A 87 6.91 -3.78 -0.74
N SER A 88 6.29 -4.25 -1.83
CA SER A 88 6.91 -5.15 -2.80
C SER A 88 8.08 -4.52 -3.57
N GLN A 89 8.10 -3.19 -3.70
CA GLN A 89 9.26 -2.47 -4.25
C GLN A 89 10.51 -2.59 -3.38
N VAL A 90 10.34 -2.88 -2.09
CA VAL A 90 11.46 -3.09 -1.14
C VAL A 90 11.73 -4.56 -0.94
N CYS A 91 10.69 -5.36 -0.68
CA CYS A 91 10.81 -6.78 -0.41
C CYS A 91 9.54 -7.53 -0.87
N GLY A 92 9.66 -8.29 -1.96
CA GLY A 92 8.52 -9.01 -2.54
C GLY A 92 7.97 -10.13 -1.66
N SER A 93 8.81 -10.78 -0.83
CA SER A 93 8.35 -11.83 0.09
C SER A 93 7.47 -11.26 1.20
N ILE A 94 7.80 -10.07 1.72
CA ILE A 94 6.95 -9.38 2.70
C ILE A 94 5.69 -8.85 2.04
N GLY A 95 5.77 -8.30 0.82
CA GLY A 95 4.59 -7.82 0.10
C GLY A 95 3.59 -8.92 -0.26
N LEU A 96 4.06 -10.17 -0.38
CA LEU A 96 3.24 -11.36 -0.61
C LEU A 96 2.54 -11.89 0.65
N SER A 97 3.11 -11.64 1.83
CA SER A 97 2.72 -12.25 3.10
C SER A 97 1.64 -11.43 3.81
#